data_AF-E8TGR5-F1
#
_entry.id   AF-E8TGR5-F1
#
_cell.length_a   1.000
_cell.length_b   1.000
_cell.length_c   1.000
_cell.angle_alpha   90.00
_cell.angle_beta   90.00
_cell.angle_gamma   90.00
#
_symmetry.space_group_name_H-M   'P 1'
#
loop_
_entity.id
_entity.type
_entity.pdbx_description
1 polymer ?
#
loop_
_entity_poly.entity_id
_entity_poly.type
_entity_poly.pdbx_seq_one_letter_code
_entity_poly.pdbx_strand_id
1 'polypeptide(L)'
;MAGNAAGLEASVPSYVGGISLWAAALVMVSAPKTFALWTRLTALVAAGLFIVSVCMIIWGAPLLPTSAPLPAAGYPFLVLTFVGWIWTLLEPAR
;
A
#
# COMPACT_ATOMS: atom_id res chain seq x y z
N MET A 1 -34.00 11.30 3.77
CA MET A 1 -32.80 10.78 4.48
C MET A 1 -31.87 10.18 3.45
N ALA A 2 -30.85 10.93 3.00
CA ALA A 2 -30.05 10.59 1.82
C ALA A 2 -28.65 10.05 2.18
N GLY A 3 -28.53 8.72 2.26
CA GLY A 3 -27.77 7.88 1.31
C GLY A 3 -26.34 8.19 0.84
N ASN A 4 -25.59 9.18 1.34
CA ASN A 4 -24.24 9.47 0.77
C ASN A 4 -23.04 9.19 1.71
N ALA A 5 -23.26 9.11 3.03
CA ALA A 5 -22.21 8.68 3.98
C ALA A 5 -22.07 7.15 4.07
N ALA A 6 -23.06 6.40 3.55
CA ALA A 6 -23.01 4.94 3.50
C ALA A 6 -22.03 4.40 2.44
N GLY A 7 -21.42 5.23 1.58
CA GLY A 7 -20.55 4.75 0.49
C GLY A 7 -19.08 4.48 0.89
N LEU A 8 -18.50 5.32 1.76
CA LEU A 8 -17.09 5.25 2.11
C LEU A 8 -16.86 4.39 3.37
N GLU A 9 -17.67 4.60 4.40
CA GLU A 9 -17.64 3.81 5.64
C GLU A 9 -18.09 2.36 5.41
N ALA A 10 -19.08 2.12 4.54
CA ALA A 10 -19.46 0.74 4.21
C ALA A 10 -18.41 0.03 3.35
N SER A 11 -17.50 0.78 2.73
CA SER A 11 -16.37 0.22 1.97
C SER A 11 -15.16 -0.07 2.86
N VAL A 12 -15.23 0.14 4.18
CA VAL A 12 -14.12 -0.15 5.10
C VAL A 12 -13.67 -1.61 5.02
N PRO A 13 -14.55 -2.64 5.00
CA PRO A 13 -14.11 -4.02 4.87
C PRO A 13 -13.37 -4.32 3.55
N SER A 14 -13.86 -3.79 2.42
CA SER A 14 -13.20 -3.98 1.12
C SER A 14 -11.89 -3.20 1.02
N TYR A 15 -11.84 -2.01 1.62
CA TYR A 15 -10.61 -1.23 1.77
C TYR A 15 -9.56 -1.98 2.59
N VAL A 16 -9.92 -2.54 3.76
CA VAL A 16 -9.03 -3.37 4.59
C VAL A 16 -8.49 -4.56 3.80
N GLY A 17 -9.36 -5.24 3.05
CA GLY A 17 -8.94 -6.32 2.16
C GLY A 17 -7.93 -5.84 1.11
N GLY A 18 -8.23 -4.74 0.43
CA GLY A 18 -7.39 -4.17 -0.62
C GLY A 18 -6.01 -3.74 -0.11
N ILE A 19 -5.95 -2.99 1.00
CA ILE A 19 -4.68 -2.53 1.57
C ILE A 19 -3.85 -3.69 2.15
N SER A 20 -4.50 -4.75 2.67
CA SER A 20 -3.83 -5.98 3.10
C SER A 20 -3.17 -6.72 1.92
N LEU A 21 -3.87 -6.84 0.79
CA LEU A 21 -3.31 -7.44 -0.42
C LEU A 21 -2.13 -6.64 -0.98
N TRP A 22 -2.24 -5.31 -0.99
CA TRP A 22 -1.13 -4.44 -1.35
C TRP A 22 0.07 -4.63 -0.44
N ALA A 23 -0.12 -4.67 0.88
CA ALA A 23 0.95 -4.92 1.83
C ALA A 23 1.66 -6.25 1.56
N ALA A 24 0.92 -7.34 1.34
CA ALA A 24 1.47 -8.64 1.02
C ALA A 24 2.28 -8.62 -0.29
N ALA A 25 1.73 -8.00 -1.35
CA ALA A 25 2.43 -7.87 -2.63
C ALA A 25 3.73 -7.08 -2.51
N LEU A 26 3.75 -5.99 -1.75
CA LEU A 26 4.95 -5.18 -1.55
C LEU A 26 6.04 -5.91 -0.75
N VAL A 27 5.66 -6.75 0.23
CA VAL A 27 6.60 -7.66 0.89
C VAL A 27 7.20 -8.63 -0.13
N MET A 28 6.39 -9.20 -1.03
CA MET A 28 6.88 -10.08 -2.10
C MET A 28 7.82 -9.35 -3.08
N VAL A 29 7.52 -8.10 -3.47
CA VAL A 29 8.42 -7.26 -4.29
C VAL A 29 9.76 -7.02 -3.61
N SER A 30 9.78 -6.98 -2.29
CA SER A 30 10.99 -6.70 -1.50
C SER A 30 11.95 -7.89 -1.40
N ALA A 31 11.51 -9.12 -1.72
CA ALA A 31 12.30 -10.33 -1.56
C ALA A 31 13.32 -10.60 -2.69
N PRO A 32 12.94 -10.62 -3.99
CA PRO A 32 13.84 -11.03 -5.07
C PRO A 32 14.91 -9.97 -5.34
N LYS A 33 16.12 -10.44 -5.68
CA LYS A 33 17.27 -9.57 -6.05
C LYS A 33 17.16 -8.98 -7.46
N THR A 34 16.12 -9.34 -8.22
CA THR A 34 15.83 -8.79 -9.54
C THR A 34 15.51 -7.30 -9.48
N PHE A 35 14.83 -6.85 -8.42
CA PHE A 35 14.58 -5.44 -8.21
C PHE A 35 15.80 -4.76 -7.57
N ALA A 36 16.08 -3.54 -8.01
CA ALA A 36 17.09 -2.69 -7.40
C ALA A 36 16.85 -2.53 -5.89
N LEU A 37 17.94 -2.41 -5.11
CA LEU A 37 17.86 -2.31 -3.65
C LEU A 37 16.93 -1.17 -3.20
N TRP A 38 16.98 -0.02 -3.86
CA TRP A 38 16.14 1.12 -3.51
C TRP A 38 14.64 0.81 -3.69
N THR A 39 14.25 0.14 -4.78
CA THR A 39 12.86 -0.29 -5.04
C THR A 39 12.35 -1.22 -3.94
N ARG A 40 13.23 -2.13 -3.48
CA ARG A 40 12.93 -3.06 -2.38
C ARG A 40 12.74 -2.32 -1.06
N LEU A 41 13.58 -1.31 -0.78
CA LEU A 41 13.44 -0.49 0.42
C LEU A 41 12.15 0.33 0.41
N THR A 42 11.80 0.97 -0.71
CA THR A 42 10.53 1.71 -0.81
C THR A 42 9.32 0.80 -0.67
N ALA A 43 9.40 -0.43 -1.23
CA ALA A 43 8.35 -1.43 -1.09
C ALA A 43 8.18 -1.88 0.37
N LEU A 44 9.28 -2.13 1.09
CA LEU A 44 9.24 -2.47 2.52
C LEU A 44 8.62 -1.35 3.37
N VAL A 45 9.00 -0.11 3.11
CA VAL A 45 8.45 1.04 3.85
C VAL A 45 6.95 1.18 3.59
N ALA A 46 6.52 1.12 2.33
CA ALA A 46 5.10 1.15 1.98
C ALA A 46 4.32 0.00 2.64
N ALA A 47 4.87 -1.23 2.58
CA ALA A 47 4.27 -2.40 3.22
C ALA A 47 4.09 -2.20 4.73
N GLY A 48 5.12 -1.72 5.43
CA GLY A 48 5.06 -1.44 6.86
C GLY A 48 3.96 -0.43 7.22
N LEU A 49 3.87 0.68 6.49
CA LEU A 49 2.85 1.70 6.71
C LEU A 49 1.43 1.17 6.47
N PHE A 50 1.25 0.33 5.45
CA PHE A 50 -0.03 -0.32 5.16
C PHE A 50 -0.40 -1.38 6.20
N ILE A 51 0.55 -2.18 6.68
CA ILE A 51 0.33 -3.15 7.76
C ILE A 51 -0.12 -2.43 9.04
N VAL A 52 0.57 -1.34 9.43
CA VAL A 52 0.16 -0.56 10.60
C VAL A 52 -1.26 -0.02 10.41
N SER A 53 -1.60 0.46 9.21
CA SER A 53 -2.95 0.94 8.89
C SER A 53 -4.00 -0.16 9.04
N VAL A 54 -3.74 -1.37 8.53
CA VAL A 54 -4.62 -2.55 8.72
C VAL A 54 -4.78 -2.86 10.20
N CYS A 55 -3.68 -2.94 10.95
CA CYS A 55 -3.68 -3.21 12.38
C CYS A 55 -4.53 -2.18 13.15
N MET A 56 -4.47 -0.91 12.79
CA MET A 56 -5.31 0.12 13.40
C MET A 56 -6.79 -0.07 13.08
N ILE A 57 -7.13 -0.40 11.83
CA ILE A 57 -8.53 -0.60 11.41
C ILE A 57 -9.15 -1.80 12.13
N ILE A 58 -8.42 -2.93 12.21
CA ILE A 58 -8.91 -4.10 12.94
C ILE A 58 -9.02 -3.85 14.46
N TRP A 59 -8.27 -2.90 15.00
CA TRP A 59 -8.38 -2.44 16.39
C TRP A 59 -9.49 -1.40 16.61
N GLY A 60 -10.28 -1.08 15.58
CA GLY A 60 -11.43 -0.19 15.66
C GLY A 60 -11.18 1.26 15.26
N ALA A 61 -10.00 1.60 14.73
CA ALA A 61 -9.76 2.93 14.18
C ALA A 61 -10.46 3.08 12.81
N PRO A 62 -11.33 4.08 12.59
CA PRO A 62 -12.02 4.27 11.32
C PRO A 62 -11.10 4.98 10.30
N LEU A 63 -10.03 4.30 9.88
CA LEU A 63 -9.15 4.84 8.85
C LEU A 63 -9.77 4.63 7.47
N LEU A 64 -9.87 5.73 6.74
CA LEU A 64 -10.28 5.80 5.35
C LEU A 64 -9.03 5.79 4.45
N PRO A 65 -9.16 5.49 3.15
CA PRO A 65 -8.04 5.55 2.21
C PRO A 65 -7.34 6.93 2.16
N THR A 66 -8.07 7.99 2.49
CA THR A 66 -7.55 9.37 2.50
C THR A 66 -7.13 9.86 3.89
N SER A 67 -7.19 9.00 4.91
CA SER A 67 -6.81 9.38 6.28
C SER A 67 -5.34 9.75 6.38
N ALA A 68 -5.07 10.78 7.19
CA ALA A 68 -3.74 11.27 7.50
C ALA A 68 -3.43 11.07 9.00
N PRO A 69 -2.18 10.71 9.36
CA PRO A 69 -1.04 10.48 8.46
C PRO A 69 -1.05 9.11 7.77
N LEU A 70 -1.78 8.13 8.33
CA LEU A 70 -1.89 6.76 7.81
C LEU A 70 -3.30 6.52 7.27
N PRO A 71 -3.45 5.90 6.08
CA PRO A 71 -2.44 5.28 5.22
C PRO A 71 -1.66 6.26 4.31
N ALA A 72 -2.05 7.55 4.27
CA ALA A 72 -1.63 8.49 3.24
C ALA A 72 -0.10 8.58 3.03
N ALA A 73 0.67 8.50 4.11
CA ALA A 73 2.13 8.51 4.07
C ALA A 73 2.74 7.33 3.29
N GLY A 74 2.02 6.23 3.10
CA GLY A 74 2.49 5.06 2.34
C GLY A 74 2.44 5.24 0.82
N TYR A 75 1.54 6.10 0.30
CA TYR A 75 1.35 6.25 -1.14
C TYR A 75 2.56 6.78 -1.90
N PRO A 76 3.32 7.78 -1.41
CA PRO A 76 4.56 8.20 -2.06
C PRO A 76 5.56 7.05 -2.23
N PHE A 77 5.72 6.19 -1.22
CA PHE A 77 6.61 5.03 -1.30
C PHE A 77 6.09 3.95 -2.25
N LEU A 78 4.77 3.75 -2.30
CA LEU A 78 4.14 2.89 -3.30
C LEU A 78 4.43 3.39 -4.72
N VAL A 79 4.28 4.70 -4.97
CA VAL A 79 4.59 5.31 -6.28
C VAL A 79 6.07 5.12 -6.64
N LEU A 80 6.98 5.38 -5.71
CA LEU A 80 8.42 5.15 -5.92
C LEU A 80 8.71 3.68 -6.25
N THR A 81 8.03 2.76 -5.57
CA THR A 81 8.13 1.32 -5.86
C THR A 81 7.70 1.00 -7.29
N PHE A 82 6.60 1.58 -7.77
CA PHE A 82 6.19 1.40 -9.17
C PHE A 82 7.19 1.98 -10.17
N VAL A 83 7.78 3.15 -9.88
CA VAL A 83 8.84 3.71 -10.72
C VAL A 83 9.99 2.73 -10.84
N GLY A 84 10.44 2.14 -9.73
CA GLY A 84 11.53 1.17 -9.73
C GLY A 84 11.17 -0.14 -10.41
N TRP A 85 9.92 -0.58 -10.27
CA TRP A 85 9.43 -1.75 -10.98
C TRP A 85 9.42 -1.52 -12.49
N ILE A 86 8.80 -0.45 -12.96
CA ILE A 86 8.73 -0.11 -14.39
C ILE A 86 10.15 0.03 -14.97
N TRP A 87 11.05 0.68 -14.24
CA TRP A 87 12.46 0.78 -14.65
C TRP A 87 13.09 -0.60 -14.87
N THR A 88 12.86 -1.54 -13.94
CA THR A 88 13.36 -2.92 -14.04
C THR A 88 12.79 -3.67 -15.26
N LEU A 89 11.56 -3.36 -15.67
CA LEU A 89 10.92 -3.96 -16.85
C LEU A 89 11.42 -3.35 -18.17
N LEU A 90 11.81 -2.07 -18.16
CA LEU A 90 12.34 -1.37 -19.32
C LEU A 90 13.83 -1.64 -19.56
N GLU A 91 14.56 -2.13 -18.54
CA GLU A 91 15.96 -2.47 -18.68
C GLU A 91 16.10 -3.67 -19.64
N PRO A 92 16.80 -3.50 -20.79
CA PRO A 92 16.97 -4.58 -21.75
C PRO A 92 17.61 -5.79 -21.07
N ALA A 93 17.13 -6.99 -21.39
CA ALA A 93 17.78 -8.23 -20.94
C ALA A 93 19.25 -8.18 -21.39
N ARG A 94 20.15 -7.93 -20.43
CA ARG A 94 21.60 -7.98 -20.65
C ARG A 94 22.07 -9.40 -20.84
#